data_AF-A0A8I0FC47-F1
#
_entry.id   AF-A0A8I0FC47-F1
#
_cell.length_a   1.000
_cell.length_b   1.000
_cell.length_c   1.000
_cell.angle_alpha   90.00
_cell.angle_beta   90.00
_cell.angle_gamma   90.00
#
_symmetry.space_group_name_H-M   'P 1'
#
loop_
_entity.id
_entity.type
_entity.pdbx_description
1 polymer ?
#
loop_
_entity_poly.entity_id
_entity_poly.type
_entity_poly.pdbx_seq_one_letter_code
_entity_poly.pdbx_strand_id
1 'polypeptide(L)'
;MSTDAARDKAIRIEAQEDLYFFTRYMFKERRGYKWMQNWHHLEICEALMKVYRGEIKRLIINVPPRYSKTEIAVINFMAWCFGKKPDCEFIHISYSAMLAANNAFQIRTLVQEEAYKKVFPDLTLRDDSKAKDFWRTSQGGVCYATGTGGTITGFGAGKLRDGFGGCIIIDDPHKAHEASSKTIREGVIDWFQNTLESRTNSPDTPIIVIMQRLHEDDLAGWLLGDRKDGVPVAGGNGEVWEHLCLSAIQEDGSALWPAKHNIQKLRQMEQAAPYVFAGQYRQMPSPPAGGFFKPDNIQIVDALPADVVKQVRAWDFGATENEGDFTAGVREALGADGFTYIVDVTRGQLGPDNVNKRLKQTTELDGKNVTVRIPQDPGQAGKSQALAFTKLLSGYHVVAKPVSGDKITRAQPFAAQVNVGNVRMLKGDWNKAFIEELRNFPNGTNDDQVDGGSDAFNELHEGFETFFADMGFAR
;
A
#
# COMPACT_ATOMS: atom_id res chain seq x y z
N MET A 1 -45.60 -31.05 -6.90
CA MET A 1 -44.96 -29.80 -6.47
C MET A 1 -44.64 -29.00 -7.72
N SER A 2 -45.02 -27.71 -7.81
CA SER A 2 -44.64 -26.90 -8.98
C SER A 2 -43.11 -26.84 -9.10
N THR A 3 -42.61 -26.73 -10.32
CA THR A 3 -41.17 -26.63 -10.62
C THR A 3 -40.48 -25.50 -9.84
N ASP A 4 -41.22 -24.43 -9.51
CA ASP A 4 -40.71 -23.29 -8.75
C ASP A 4 -40.49 -23.61 -7.26
N ALA A 5 -41.41 -24.34 -6.62
CA ALA A 5 -41.26 -24.71 -5.21
C ALA A 5 -40.09 -25.69 -4.99
N ALA A 6 -39.89 -26.62 -5.92
CA ALA A 6 -38.76 -27.55 -5.88
C ALA A 6 -37.43 -26.82 -6.11
N ARG A 7 -37.41 -25.84 -7.03
CA ARG A 7 -36.25 -25.00 -7.31
C ARG A 7 -35.87 -24.12 -6.12
N ASP A 8 -36.83 -23.45 -5.49
CA ASP A 8 -36.58 -22.59 -4.34
C ASP A 8 -36.04 -23.40 -3.15
N LYS A 9 -36.58 -24.61 -2.94
CA LYS A 9 -36.06 -25.55 -1.94
C LYS A 9 -34.61 -25.96 -2.24
N ALA A 10 -34.29 -26.27 -3.49
CA ALA A 10 -32.93 -26.62 -3.90
C ALA A 10 -31.95 -25.46 -3.69
N ILE A 11 -32.32 -24.24 -4.12
CA ILE A 11 -31.52 -23.03 -3.90
C ILE A 11 -31.27 -22.80 -2.42
N ARG A 12 -32.30 -22.95 -1.58
CA ARG A 12 -32.17 -22.79 -0.13
C ARG A 12 -31.17 -23.79 0.46
N ILE A 13 -31.31 -25.08 0.12
CA ILE A 13 -30.41 -26.13 0.65
C ILE A 13 -28.97 -25.85 0.23
N GLU A 14 -28.74 -25.61 -1.07
CA GLU A 14 -27.39 -25.36 -1.57
C GLU A 14 -26.77 -24.09 -0.99
N ALA A 15 -27.53 -22.99 -0.93
CA ALA A 15 -27.05 -21.74 -0.34
C ALA A 15 -26.82 -21.83 1.18
N GLN A 16 -27.44 -22.80 1.87
CA GLN A 16 -27.19 -23.06 3.28
C GLN A 16 -25.97 -23.95 3.53
N GLU A 17 -25.50 -24.73 2.56
CA GLU A 17 -24.38 -25.66 2.73
C GLU A 17 -23.09 -25.20 2.02
N ASP A 18 -23.22 -24.52 0.87
CA ASP A 18 -22.11 -24.03 0.05
C ASP A 18 -22.05 -22.49 0.05
N LEU A 19 -21.01 -21.97 0.72
CA LEU A 19 -20.73 -20.53 0.78
C LEU A 19 -20.53 -19.90 -0.60
N TYR A 20 -19.87 -20.60 -1.54
CA TYR A 20 -19.62 -20.06 -2.88
C TYR A 20 -20.91 -20.03 -3.71
N PHE A 21 -21.76 -21.04 -3.58
CA PHE A 21 -23.09 -21.02 -4.16
C PHE A 21 -23.89 -19.84 -3.60
N PHE A 22 -23.91 -19.64 -2.28
CA PHE A 22 -24.54 -18.49 -1.63
C PHE A 22 -24.01 -17.15 -2.17
N THR A 23 -22.69 -16.97 -2.24
CA THR A 23 -22.06 -15.77 -2.81
C THR A 23 -22.55 -15.49 -4.23
N ARG A 24 -22.53 -16.50 -5.10
CA ARG A 24 -22.97 -16.37 -6.50
C ARG A 24 -24.46 -16.05 -6.60
N TYR A 25 -25.28 -16.70 -5.77
CA TYR A 25 -26.72 -16.49 -5.71
C TYR A 25 -27.03 -15.06 -5.26
N MET A 26 -26.53 -14.64 -4.11
CA MET A 26 -26.75 -13.30 -3.57
C MET A 26 -26.18 -12.20 -4.46
N PHE A 27 -25.06 -12.44 -5.14
CA PHE A 27 -24.55 -11.50 -6.12
C PHE A 27 -25.51 -11.34 -7.30
N LYS A 28 -26.01 -12.45 -7.86
CA LYS A 28 -26.94 -12.41 -8.99
C LYS A 28 -28.23 -11.68 -8.63
N GLU A 29 -28.79 -11.95 -7.45
CA GLU A 29 -30.02 -11.30 -6.98
C GLU A 29 -29.84 -9.80 -6.76
N ARG A 30 -28.70 -9.37 -6.18
CA ARG A 30 -28.42 -7.95 -5.93
C ARG A 30 -27.99 -7.17 -7.17
N ARG A 31 -27.27 -7.80 -8.10
CA ARG A 31 -26.62 -7.12 -9.24
C ARG A 31 -27.33 -7.34 -10.58
N GLY A 32 -28.19 -8.35 -10.68
CA GLY A 32 -28.90 -8.69 -11.92
C GLY A 32 -28.06 -9.42 -12.98
N TYR A 33 -26.78 -9.69 -12.72
CA TYR A 33 -25.91 -10.44 -13.65
C TYR A 33 -25.09 -11.50 -12.92
N LYS A 34 -24.57 -12.47 -13.68
CA LYS A 34 -23.86 -13.63 -13.12
C LYS A 34 -22.50 -13.23 -12.55
N TRP A 35 -22.16 -13.78 -11.39
CA TRP A 35 -20.80 -13.71 -10.83
C TRP A 35 -19.78 -14.25 -11.83
N MET A 36 -18.73 -13.48 -12.08
CA MET A 36 -17.62 -13.94 -12.92
C MET A 36 -16.77 -14.91 -12.11
N GLN A 37 -16.88 -16.19 -12.45
CA GLN A 37 -16.25 -17.26 -11.69
C GLN A 37 -14.77 -17.40 -12.04
N ASN A 38 -14.03 -17.90 -11.06
CA ASN A 38 -12.64 -18.31 -11.20
C ASN A 38 -12.27 -19.19 -9.99
N TRP A 39 -11.32 -20.10 -10.15
CA TRP A 39 -11.01 -21.15 -9.17
C TRP A 39 -10.58 -20.60 -7.80
N HIS A 40 -9.83 -19.49 -7.75
CA HIS A 40 -9.38 -18.90 -6.48
C HIS A 40 -10.52 -18.48 -5.54
N HIS A 41 -11.72 -18.21 -6.08
CA HIS A 41 -12.88 -17.94 -5.24
C HIS A 41 -13.30 -19.17 -4.42
N LEU A 42 -13.16 -20.38 -4.98
CA LEU A 42 -13.44 -21.63 -4.28
C LEU A 42 -12.42 -21.87 -3.17
N GLU A 43 -11.13 -21.62 -3.42
CA GLU A 43 -10.06 -21.74 -2.42
C GLU A 43 -10.30 -20.82 -1.20
N ILE A 44 -10.70 -19.57 -1.47
CA ILE A 44 -11.06 -18.62 -0.40
C ILE A 44 -12.28 -19.13 0.38
N CYS A 45 -13.34 -19.57 -0.31
CA CYS A 45 -14.52 -20.12 0.35
C CYS A 45 -14.20 -21.35 1.19
N GLU A 46 -13.37 -22.28 0.69
CA GLU A 46 -12.99 -23.48 1.42
C GLU A 46 -12.19 -23.15 2.69
N ALA A 47 -11.23 -22.22 2.62
CA ALA A 47 -10.48 -21.74 3.79
C ALA A 47 -11.41 -21.14 4.85
N LEU A 48 -12.40 -20.33 4.45
CA LEU A 48 -13.41 -19.77 5.34
C LEU A 48 -14.33 -20.86 5.93
N MET A 49 -14.68 -21.88 5.15
CA MET A 49 -15.50 -23.00 5.63
C MET A 49 -14.76 -23.90 6.61
N LYS A 50 -13.44 -24.06 6.48
CA LYS A 50 -12.60 -24.70 7.51
C LYS A 50 -12.62 -23.91 8.82
N VAL A 51 -12.61 -22.58 8.76
CA VAL A 51 -12.79 -21.73 9.95
C VAL A 51 -14.18 -21.92 10.56
N TYR A 52 -15.24 -21.91 9.75
CA TYR A 52 -16.60 -22.14 10.24
C TYR A 52 -16.77 -23.52 10.91
N ARG A 53 -16.12 -24.56 10.38
CA ARG A 53 -16.11 -25.92 10.95
C ARG A 53 -15.25 -26.05 12.21
N GLY A 54 -14.47 -25.03 12.57
CA GLY A 54 -13.55 -25.05 13.71
C GLY A 54 -12.24 -25.79 13.45
N GLU A 55 -11.96 -26.14 12.19
CA GLU A 55 -10.71 -26.80 11.78
C GLU A 55 -9.52 -25.82 11.82
N ILE A 56 -9.78 -24.54 11.56
CA ILE A 56 -8.80 -23.46 11.57
C ILE A 56 -9.29 -22.33 12.49
N LYS A 57 -8.43 -21.86 13.39
CA LYS A 57 -8.73 -20.73 14.30
C LYS A 57 -7.99 -19.45 13.91
N ARG A 58 -6.91 -19.58 13.14
CA ARG A 58 -6.01 -18.49 12.75
C ARG A 58 -5.76 -18.60 11.27
N LEU A 59 -6.36 -17.71 10.49
CA LEU A 59 -6.31 -17.74 9.03
C LEU A 59 -5.80 -16.42 8.48
N ILE A 60 -4.79 -16.49 7.62
CA ILE A 60 -4.33 -15.38 6.78
C ILE A 60 -4.66 -15.71 5.33
N ILE A 61 -5.37 -14.79 4.67
CA ILE A 61 -5.65 -14.84 3.24
C ILE A 61 -4.92 -13.66 2.58
N ASN A 62 -3.81 -13.95 1.90
CA ASN A 62 -3.11 -12.98 1.09
C ASN A 62 -3.54 -13.10 -0.37
N VAL A 63 -4.09 -12.01 -0.91
CA VAL A 63 -4.72 -12.02 -2.24
C VAL A 63 -4.64 -10.62 -2.88
N PRO A 64 -4.51 -10.49 -4.21
CA PRO A 64 -4.26 -9.20 -4.83
C PRO A 64 -5.44 -8.23 -4.73
N PRO A 65 -5.20 -6.91 -4.83
CA PRO A 65 -6.25 -5.92 -4.68
C PRO A 65 -7.32 -6.08 -5.76
N ARG A 66 -8.59 -5.95 -5.37
CA ARG A 66 -9.78 -6.12 -6.22
C ARG A 66 -10.01 -7.55 -6.74
N TYR A 67 -9.46 -8.58 -6.12
CA TYR A 67 -9.75 -10.00 -6.45
C TYR A 67 -10.83 -10.58 -5.52
N SER A 68 -11.95 -9.86 -5.40
CA SER A 68 -13.17 -10.31 -4.68
C SER A 68 -13.04 -10.56 -3.17
N LYS A 69 -11.88 -10.27 -2.56
CA LYS A 69 -11.56 -10.56 -1.16
C LYS A 69 -12.61 -10.11 -0.14
N THR A 70 -12.95 -8.81 -0.14
CA THR A 70 -13.90 -8.22 0.81
C THR A 70 -15.31 -8.72 0.57
N GLU A 71 -15.70 -8.87 -0.70
CA GLU A 71 -17.03 -9.37 -1.07
C GLU A 71 -17.24 -10.80 -0.54
N ILE A 72 -16.26 -11.69 -0.68
CA ILE A 72 -16.37 -13.09 -0.22
C ILE A 72 -16.17 -13.18 1.29
N ALA A 73 -15.00 -12.78 1.80
CA ALA A 73 -14.56 -13.08 3.17
C ALA A 73 -15.16 -12.18 4.25
N VAL A 74 -15.64 -10.99 3.87
CA VAL A 74 -16.29 -10.06 4.81
C VAL A 74 -17.79 -10.09 4.57
N ILE A 75 -18.24 -9.62 3.40
CA ILE A 75 -19.67 -9.36 3.18
C ILE A 75 -20.49 -10.66 3.17
N ASN A 76 -20.14 -11.59 2.26
CA ASN A 76 -20.93 -12.81 2.09
C ASN A 76 -20.68 -13.82 3.22
N PHE A 77 -19.43 -13.99 3.69
CA PHE A 77 -19.14 -14.91 4.77
C PHE A 77 -19.82 -14.54 6.09
N MET A 78 -19.75 -13.25 6.51
CA MET A 78 -20.45 -12.82 7.72
C MET A 78 -21.97 -12.97 7.56
N ALA A 79 -22.54 -12.55 6.44
CA ALA A 79 -23.97 -12.71 6.16
C ALA A 79 -24.40 -14.19 6.21
N TRP A 80 -23.63 -15.08 5.60
CA TRP A 80 -23.92 -16.51 5.62
C TRP A 80 -23.84 -17.09 7.04
N CYS A 81 -22.82 -16.69 7.82
CA CYS A 81 -22.67 -17.10 9.21
C CYS A 81 -23.83 -16.65 10.08
N PHE A 82 -24.30 -15.41 9.96
CA PHE A 82 -25.50 -14.95 10.65
C PHE A 82 -26.73 -15.76 10.26
N GLY A 83 -26.82 -16.21 9.00
CA GLY A 83 -27.92 -17.06 8.55
C GLY A 83 -27.90 -18.43 9.22
N LYS A 84 -26.71 -19.04 9.37
CA LYS A 84 -26.55 -20.37 9.98
C LYS A 84 -26.53 -20.33 11.51
N LYS A 85 -26.02 -19.25 12.09
CA LYS A 85 -25.89 -19.02 13.54
C LYS A 85 -26.33 -17.58 13.85
N PRO A 86 -27.65 -17.30 13.92
CA PRO A 86 -28.17 -15.95 14.14
C PRO A 86 -27.68 -15.25 15.41
N ASP A 87 -27.16 -16.00 16.37
CA ASP A 87 -26.62 -15.51 17.63
C ASP A 87 -25.10 -15.22 17.60
N CYS A 88 -24.42 -15.38 16.45
CA CYS A 88 -22.97 -15.19 16.38
C CYS A 88 -22.53 -13.72 16.55
N GLU A 89 -21.32 -13.52 17.08
CA GLU A 89 -20.75 -12.17 17.33
C GLU A 89 -19.48 -11.95 16.51
N PHE A 90 -19.50 -10.91 15.68
CA PHE A 90 -18.38 -10.51 14.84
C PHE A 90 -17.82 -9.14 15.22
N ILE A 91 -16.50 -9.05 15.16
CA ILE A 91 -15.77 -7.77 15.09
C ILE A 91 -15.12 -7.68 13.71
N HIS A 92 -15.46 -6.64 12.95
CA HIS A 92 -14.88 -6.36 11.64
C HIS A 92 -13.98 -5.13 11.70
N ILE A 93 -12.74 -5.30 11.26
CA ILE A 93 -11.73 -4.25 11.24
C ILE A 93 -11.34 -3.92 9.80
N SER A 94 -11.10 -2.64 9.52
CA SER A 94 -10.41 -2.20 8.32
C SER A 94 -9.48 -1.02 8.62
N TYR A 95 -8.57 -0.65 7.72
CA TYR A 95 -7.66 0.50 7.93
C TYR A 95 -8.40 1.81 8.21
N SER A 96 -9.65 1.97 7.76
CA SER A 96 -10.47 3.15 8.05
C SER A 96 -11.83 2.80 8.64
N ALA A 97 -12.26 3.59 9.63
CA ALA A 97 -13.57 3.43 10.27
C ALA A 97 -14.72 3.60 9.27
N MET A 98 -14.57 4.49 8.29
CA MET A 98 -15.56 4.70 7.23
C MET A 98 -15.74 3.45 6.35
N LEU A 99 -14.64 2.78 5.97
CA LEU A 99 -14.72 1.56 5.16
C LEU A 99 -15.32 0.40 5.97
N ALA A 100 -14.90 0.23 7.22
CA ALA A 100 -15.45 -0.78 8.11
C ALA A 100 -16.98 -0.60 8.33
N ALA A 101 -17.41 0.63 8.61
CA ALA A 101 -18.83 0.97 8.74
C ALA A 101 -19.62 0.73 7.46
N ASN A 102 -19.04 1.02 6.29
CA ASN A 102 -19.67 0.75 5.00
C ASN A 102 -19.82 -0.75 4.72
N ASN A 103 -18.82 -1.57 5.09
CA ASN A 103 -18.91 -3.02 4.97
C ASN A 103 -19.99 -3.60 5.89
N ALA A 104 -20.03 -3.18 7.16
CA ALA A 104 -21.06 -3.58 8.11
C ALA A 104 -22.47 -3.19 7.64
N PHE A 105 -22.61 -1.99 7.07
CA PHE A 105 -23.86 -1.55 6.46
C PHE A 105 -24.26 -2.44 5.26
N GLN A 106 -23.32 -2.78 4.38
CA GLN A 106 -23.59 -3.68 3.24
C GLN A 106 -24.03 -5.07 3.69
N ILE A 107 -23.44 -5.63 4.74
CA ILE A 107 -23.87 -6.91 5.33
C ILE A 107 -25.30 -6.77 5.84
N ARG A 108 -25.59 -5.70 6.59
CA ARG A 108 -26.92 -5.41 7.12
C ARG A 108 -27.96 -5.32 6.00
N THR A 109 -27.65 -4.62 4.90
CA THR A 109 -28.53 -4.54 3.74
C THR A 109 -28.73 -5.91 3.09
N LEU A 110 -27.65 -6.67 2.90
CA LEU A 110 -27.70 -8.01 2.29
C LEU A 110 -28.62 -8.95 3.08
N VAL A 111 -28.52 -8.99 4.41
CA VAL A 111 -29.36 -9.87 5.23
C VAL A 111 -30.85 -9.45 5.27
N GLN A 112 -31.16 -8.23 4.83
CA GLN A 112 -32.55 -7.75 4.70
C GLN A 112 -33.16 -8.02 3.32
N GLU A 113 -32.38 -8.46 2.34
CA GLU A 113 -32.85 -8.79 0.99
C GLU A 113 -33.87 -9.94 1.01
N GLU A 114 -34.88 -9.87 0.14
CA GLU A 114 -35.90 -10.92 0.03
C GLU A 114 -35.28 -12.27 -0.36
N ALA A 115 -34.28 -12.26 -1.25
CA ALA A 115 -33.53 -13.45 -1.62
C ALA A 115 -32.80 -14.08 -0.42
N TYR A 116 -32.24 -13.25 0.48
CA TYR A 116 -31.58 -13.74 1.67
C TYR A 116 -32.58 -14.38 2.63
N LYS A 117 -33.73 -13.73 2.88
CA LYS A 117 -34.80 -14.26 3.76
C LYS A 117 -35.36 -15.59 3.27
N LYS A 118 -35.37 -15.83 1.96
CA LYS A 118 -35.74 -17.14 1.40
C LYS A 118 -34.76 -18.25 1.79
N VAL A 119 -33.47 -17.92 1.91
CA VAL A 119 -32.41 -18.85 2.33
C VAL A 119 -32.41 -19.00 3.86
N PHE A 120 -32.47 -17.89 4.59
CA PHE A 120 -32.36 -17.83 6.06
C PHE A 120 -33.56 -17.08 6.66
N PRO A 121 -34.76 -17.70 6.70
CA PRO A 121 -35.96 -17.04 7.20
C PRO A 121 -35.95 -16.74 8.70
N ASP A 122 -35.09 -17.43 9.45
CA ASP A 122 -35.03 -17.35 10.91
C ASP A 122 -34.17 -16.18 11.41
N LEU A 123 -33.36 -15.55 10.53
CA LEU A 123 -32.56 -14.39 10.90
C LEU A 123 -33.45 -13.13 10.92
N THR A 124 -33.47 -12.46 12.06
CA THR A 124 -34.19 -11.19 12.22
C THR A 124 -33.30 -10.15 12.90
N LEU A 125 -33.30 -8.92 12.38
CA LEU A 125 -32.60 -7.80 13.02
C LEU A 125 -33.46 -7.18 14.12
N ARG A 126 -32.84 -6.63 15.17
CA ARG A 126 -33.57 -5.85 16.17
C ARG A 126 -34.00 -4.49 15.63
N ASP A 127 -35.22 -4.08 15.95
CA ASP A 127 -35.81 -2.80 15.50
C ASP A 127 -35.11 -1.56 16.08
N ASP A 128 -34.52 -1.70 17.27
CA ASP A 128 -33.75 -0.65 17.95
C ASP A 128 -32.32 -0.50 17.40
N SER A 129 -31.93 -1.31 16.41
CA SER A 129 -30.58 -1.41 15.89
C SER A 129 -30.42 -0.74 14.52
N LYS A 130 -30.05 0.55 14.54
CA LYS A 130 -29.99 1.43 13.36
C LYS A 130 -28.59 1.93 12.99
N ALA A 131 -27.57 1.69 13.82
CA ALA A 131 -26.22 2.16 13.52
C ALA A 131 -25.61 1.35 12.35
N LYS A 132 -24.79 2.02 11.53
CA LYS A 132 -24.21 1.44 10.31
C LYS A 132 -23.07 0.47 10.64
N ASP A 133 -22.28 0.85 11.62
CA ASP A 133 -21.10 0.19 12.17
C ASP A 133 -21.43 -0.78 13.30
N PHE A 134 -22.63 -0.69 13.87
CA PHE A 134 -23.07 -1.55 14.96
C PHE A 134 -24.52 -1.99 14.82
N TRP A 135 -24.75 -3.29 14.63
CA TRP A 135 -26.10 -3.82 14.61
C TRP A 135 -26.22 -5.20 15.26
N ARG A 136 -27.45 -5.53 15.67
CA ARG A 136 -27.79 -6.73 16.45
C ARG A 136 -28.94 -7.51 15.83
N THR A 137 -28.88 -8.82 15.99
CA THR A 137 -29.99 -9.73 15.66
C THR A 137 -30.89 -9.92 16.89
N SER A 138 -32.15 -10.29 16.68
CA SER A 138 -33.08 -10.59 17.77
C SER A 138 -32.67 -11.84 18.55
N GLN A 139 -31.86 -12.70 17.93
CA GLN A 139 -31.28 -13.92 18.52
C GLN A 139 -30.02 -13.63 19.36
N GLY A 140 -29.60 -12.38 19.50
CA GLY A 140 -28.46 -11.99 20.33
C GLY A 140 -27.11 -12.02 19.64
N GLY A 141 -27.10 -12.04 18.31
CA GLY A 141 -25.91 -11.85 17.49
C GLY A 141 -25.54 -10.38 17.34
N VAL A 142 -24.27 -10.12 17.04
CA VAL A 142 -23.68 -8.78 17.00
C VAL A 142 -22.77 -8.66 15.79
N CYS A 143 -22.91 -7.57 15.04
CA CYS A 143 -21.90 -7.11 14.10
C CYS A 143 -21.40 -5.76 14.59
N TYR A 144 -20.12 -5.70 14.97
CA TYR A 144 -19.43 -4.47 15.32
C TYR A 144 -18.30 -4.22 14.32
N ALA A 145 -18.21 -3.02 13.76
CA ALA A 145 -17.18 -2.66 12.81
C ALA A 145 -16.48 -1.36 13.21
N THR A 146 -15.16 -1.34 13.09
CA THR A 146 -14.37 -0.17 13.45
C THR A 146 -13.08 -0.07 12.63
N GLY A 147 -12.47 1.11 12.66
CA GLY A 147 -11.18 1.34 12.05
C GLY A 147 -10.04 0.76 12.87
N THR A 148 -8.90 0.55 12.24
CA THR A 148 -7.65 0.20 12.92
C THR A 148 -7.25 1.34 13.87
N GLY A 149 -6.91 1.00 15.11
CA GLY A 149 -6.70 1.99 16.19
C GLY A 149 -8.00 2.49 16.87
N GLY A 150 -9.18 2.03 16.42
CA GLY A 150 -10.45 2.40 17.03
C GLY A 150 -10.70 1.75 18.39
N THR A 151 -11.58 2.36 19.19
CA THR A 151 -11.99 1.84 20.51
C THR A 151 -12.81 0.56 20.34
N ILE A 152 -12.41 -0.54 20.98
CA ILE A 152 -13.13 -1.83 20.96
C ILE A 152 -13.60 -2.26 22.37
N THR A 153 -13.27 -1.49 23.40
CA THR A 153 -13.57 -1.82 24.80
C THR A 153 -15.05 -2.08 25.03
N GLY A 154 -15.38 -3.26 25.58
CA GLY A 154 -16.75 -3.68 25.87
C GLY A 154 -17.41 -4.54 24.78
N PHE A 155 -16.73 -4.77 23.66
CA PHE A 155 -17.16 -5.70 22.61
C PHE A 155 -16.26 -6.93 22.57
N GLY A 156 -16.84 -8.05 22.12
CA GLY A 156 -16.13 -9.31 21.93
C GLY A 156 -16.69 -10.05 20.72
N ALA A 157 -15.91 -10.99 20.20
CA ALA A 157 -16.29 -11.85 19.08
C ALA A 157 -16.35 -13.32 19.52
N GLY A 158 -17.24 -14.09 18.90
CA GLY A 158 -17.46 -15.48 19.23
C GLY A 158 -18.45 -15.69 20.40
N LYS A 159 -18.63 -16.94 20.80
CA LYS A 159 -19.46 -17.33 21.96
C LYS A 159 -18.74 -18.42 22.73
N LEU A 160 -19.00 -18.51 24.04
CA LEU A 160 -18.49 -19.59 24.89
C LEU A 160 -19.40 -20.83 24.77
N ARG A 161 -19.27 -21.57 23.65
CA ARG A 161 -19.98 -22.82 23.38
C ARG A 161 -19.24 -23.65 22.34
N ASP A 162 -19.65 -24.92 22.19
CA ASP A 162 -19.17 -25.77 21.11
C ASP A 162 -19.66 -25.26 19.73
N GLY A 163 -18.75 -25.32 18.75
CA GLY A 163 -19.00 -24.90 17.38
C GLY A 163 -18.92 -23.38 17.15
N PHE A 164 -19.23 -22.95 15.92
CA PHE A 164 -19.05 -21.56 15.53
C PHE A 164 -19.93 -20.57 16.31
N GLY A 165 -19.29 -19.58 16.92
CA GLY A 165 -19.94 -18.50 17.68
C GLY A 165 -19.73 -17.10 17.09
N GLY A 166 -18.99 -16.96 15.99
CA GLY A 166 -18.55 -15.68 15.44
C GLY A 166 -17.03 -15.61 15.27
N CYS A 167 -16.51 -14.47 14.82
CA CYS A 167 -15.11 -14.32 14.40
C CYS A 167 -14.66 -12.85 14.47
N ILE A 168 -13.36 -12.63 14.67
CA ILE A 168 -12.73 -11.34 14.33
C ILE A 168 -12.27 -11.40 12.87
N ILE A 169 -12.65 -10.43 12.03
CA ILE A 169 -12.23 -10.35 10.62
C ILE A 169 -11.55 -9.01 10.37
N ILE A 170 -10.27 -9.06 9.99
CA ILE A 170 -9.42 -7.91 9.71
C ILE A 170 -9.21 -7.81 8.19
N ASP A 171 -9.82 -6.82 7.55
CA ASP A 171 -9.74 -6.57 6.10
C ASP A 171 -8.88 -5.35 5.79
N ASP A 172 -7.67 -5.59 5.27
CA ASP A 172 -6.65 -4.57 5.01
C ASP A 172 -6.46 -3.62 6.23
N PRO A 173 -5.75 -4.05 7.29
CA PRO A 173 -5.55 -3.21 8.48
C PRO A 173 -4.59 -2.03 8.23
N HIS A 174 -3.78 -2.14 7.17
CA HIS A 174 -2.82 -1.12 6.79
C HIS A 174 -3.34 -0.32 5.59
N LYS A 175 -3.16 1.00 5.66
CA LYS A 175 -3.37 1.87 4.51
C LYS A 175 -2.16 1.76 3.58
N ALA A 176 -2.39 1.47 2.31
CA ALA A 176 -1.33 1.05 1.37
C ALA A 176 -0.11 1.98 1.29
N HIS A 177 -0.30 3.30 1.31
CA HIS A 177 0.80 4.28 1.24
C HIS A 177 1.49 4.55 2.59
N GLU A 178 0.82 4.24 3.71
CA GLU A 178 1.36 4.45 5.05
C GLU A 178 2.12 3.20 5.55
N ALA A 179 1.90 2.05 4.92
CA ALA A 179 2.53 0.79 5.27
C ALA A 179 4.06 0.77 5.08
N SER A 180 4.67 1.76 4.42
CA SER A 180 6.13 1.93 4.37
C SER A 180 6.69 2.53 5.67
N SER A 181 5.88 3.23 6.46
CA SER A 181 6.30 3.78 7.75
C SER A 181 6.37 2.68 8.81
N LYS A 182 7.58 2.44 9.32
CA LYS A 182 7.82 1.49 10.41
C LYS A 182 6.96 1.79 11.63
N THR A 183 6.91 3.06 12.07
CA THR A 183 6.10 3.50 13.22
C THR A 183 4.61 3.20 13.03
N ILE A 184 4.08 3.40 11.82
CA ILE A 184 2.66 3.10 11.55
C ILE A 184 2.42 1.58 11.58
N ARG A 185 3.31 0.78 10.98
CA ARG A 185 3.19 -0.69 11.02
C ARG A 185 3.25 -1.22 12.46
N GLU A 186 4.24 -0.76 13.23
CA GLU A 186 4.39 -1.12 14.64
C GLU A 186 3.15 -0.71 15.44
N GLY A 187 2.60 0.48 15.20
CA GLY A 187 1.36 0.91 15.85
C GLY A 187 0.15 0.01 15.54
N VAL A 188 0.05 -0.51 14.31
CA VAL A 188 -1.02 -1.48 13.95
C VAL A 188 -0.80 -2.83 14.65
N ILE A 189 0.44 -3.31 14.71
CA ILE A 189 0.82 -4.56 15.39
C ILE A 189 0.56 -4.43 16.90
N ASP A 190 1.01 -3.35 17.51
CA ASP A 190 0.80 -3.05 18.93
C ASP A 190 -0.68 -2.97 19.27
N TRP A 191 -1.48 -2.32 18.41
CA TRP A 191 -2.93 -2.27 18.59
C TRP A 191 -3.57 -3.66 18.44
N PHE A 192 -3.14 -4.46 17.46
CA PHE A 192 -3.61 -5.84 17.31
C PHE A 192 -3.37 -6.64 18.60
N GLN A 193 -2.11 -6.69 19.04
CA GLN A 193 -1.68 -7.52 20.18
C GLN A 193 -2.29 -7.04 21.50
N ASN A 194 -2.26 -5.73 21.77
CA ASN A 194 -2.66 -5.20 23.08
C ASN A 194 -4.16 -4.90 23.18
N THR A 195 -4.87 -4.72 22.07
CA THR A 195 -6.28 -4.27 22.08
C THR A 195 -7.25 -5.24 21.44
N LEU A 196 -6.94 -5.74 20.23
CA LEU A 196 -7.88 -6.51 19.42
C LEU A 196 -7.87 -8.01 19.76
N GLU A 197 -6.69 -8.59 19.93
CA GLU A 197 -6.53 -10.04 20.14
C GLU A 197 -7.29 -10.53 21.37
N SER A 198 -7.25 -9.78 22.47
CA SER A 198 -7.99 -10.07 23.70
C SER A 198 -9.52 -10.02 23.58
N ARG A 199 -10.07 -9.66 22.41
CA ARG A 199 -11.51 -9.54 22.16
C ARG A 199 -12.14 -10.84 21.67
N THR A 200 -11.37 -11.92 21.60
CA THR A 200 -11.91 -13.26 21.45
C THR A 200 -12.63 -13.70 22.74
N ASN A 201 -13.92 -13.99 22.67
CA ASN A 201 -14.71 -14.45 23.83
C ASN A 201 -14.31 -15.87 24.30
N SER A 202 -13.59 -16.64 23.48
CA SER A 202 -13.03 -17.96 23.77
C SER A 202 -11.68 -18.11 23.06
N PRO A 203 -10.74 -18.92 23.56
CA PRO A 203 -9.54 -19.31 22.81
C PRO A 203 -9.85 -19.93 21.43
N ASP A 204 -11.05 -20.51 21.29
CA ASP A 204 -11.54 -21.10 20.05
C ASP A 204 -12.19 -20.10 19.09
N THR A 205 -12.40 -18.85 19.51
CA THR A 205 -12.90 -17.80 18.61
C THR A 205 -11.86 -17.58 17.50
N PRO A 206 -12.25 -17.73 16.23
CA PRO A 206 -11.33 -17.54 15.13
C PRO A 206 -10.99 -16.06 14.88
N ILE A 207 -9.79 -15.85 14.32
CA ILE A 207 -9.34 -14.58 13.78
C ILE A 207 -8.93 -14.82 12.32
N ILE A 208 -9.48 -14.02 11.41
CA ILE A 208 -9.18 -14.04 9.99
C ILE A 208 -8.55 -12.69 9.63
N VAL A 209 -7.35 -12.72 9.05
CA VAL A 209 -6.73 -11.57 8.38
C VAL A 209 -6.85 -11.79 6.88
N ILE A 210 -7.44 -10.83 6.17
CA ILE A 210 -7.49 -10.82 4.71
C ILE A 210 -6.93 -9.52 4.18
N MET A 211 -5.86 -9.60 3.38
CA MET A 211 -5.21 -8.41 2.86
C MET A 211 -4.34 -8.70 1.64
N GLN A 212 -4.08 -7.68 0.83
CA GLN A 212 -2.88 -7.71 -0.02
C GLN A 212 -1.64 -7.42 0.83
N ARG A 213 -0.51 -8.08 0.57
CA ARG A 213 0.75 -7.75 1.23
C ARG A 213 1.24 -6.36 0.81
N LEU A 214 1.76 -5.61 1.77
CA LEU A 214 2.24 -4.24 1.60
C LEU A 214 3.70 -4.08 2.04
N HIS A 215 4.14 -4.88 3.01
CA HIS A 215 5.50 -4.86 3.54
C HIS A 215 5.85 -6.24 4.11
N GLU A 216 7.14 -6.56 4.24
CA GLU A 216 7.57 -7.80 4.90
C GLU A 216 7.08 -7.83 6.37
N ASP A 217 7.30 -6.73 7.11
CA ASP A 217 6.80 -6.53 8.48
C ASP A 217 5.37 -5.98 8.57
N ASP A 218 4.51 -6.16 7.57
CA ASP A 218 3.09 -5.87 7.76
C ASP A 218 2.45 -6.89 8.73
N LEU A 219 1.19 -6.65 9.16
CA LEU A 219 0.54 -7.51 10.16
C LEU A 219 0.56 -9.00 9.73
N ALA A 220 0.32 -9.28 8.45
CA ALA A 220 0.36 -10.65 7.95
C ALA A 220 1.77 -11.25 8.04
N GLY A 221 2.80 -10.50 7.66
CA GLY A 221 4.18 -10.98 7.80
C GLY A 221 4.59 -11.23 9.24
N TRP A 222 4.25 -10.32 10.15
CA TRP A 222 4.50 -10.50 11.59
C TRP A 222 3.79 -11.74 12.15
N LEU A 223 2.51 -11.96 11.81
CA LEU A 223 1.73 -13.12 12.26
C LEU A 223 2.18 -14.46 11.64
N LEU A 224 2.71 -14.44 10.41
CA LEU A 224 3.23 -15.66 9.77
C LEU A 224 4.57 -16.10 10.35
N GLY A 225 5.37 -15.16 10.84
CA GLY A 225 6.74 -15.44 11.28
C GLY A 225 7.63 -16.01 10.15
N ASP A 226 8.76 -16.58 10.55
CA ASP A 226 9.62 -17.30 9.61
C ASP A 226 9.00 -18.64 9.20
N ARG A 227 9.53 -19.25 8.13
CA ARG A 227 9.24 -20.66 7.81
C ARG A 227 10.50 -21.46 8.03
N LYS A 228 10.40 -22.53 8.82
CA LYS A 228 11.51 -23.48 9.03
C LYS A 228 11.20 -24.77 8.28
N ASP A 229 12.03 -25.11 7.30
CA ASP A 229 11.89 -26.33 6.47
C ASP A 229 10.52 -26.47 5.78
N GLY A 230 9.89 -25.35 5.42
CA GLY A 230 8.57 -25.32 4.78
C GLY A 230 7.38 -25.49 5.74
N VAL A 231 7.65 -25.69 7.04
CA VAL A 231 6.62 -25.81 8.07
C VAL A 231 6.30 -24.43 8.66
N PRO A 232 5.01 -24.05 8.78
CA PRO A 232 4.61 -22.85 9.50
C PRO A 232 5.10 -22.92 10.96
N VAL A 233 5.84 -21.90 11.41
CA VAL A 233 6.15 -21.74 12.83
C VAL A 233 5.28 -20.64 13.44
N ALA A 234 5.28 -20.54 14.76
CA ALA A 234 4.55 -19.50 15.46
C ALA A 234 5.11 -18.11 15.06
N GLY A 235 4.21 -17.20 14.70
CA GLY A 235 4.57 -15.82 14.37
C GLY A 235 4.78 -14.96 15.61
N GLY A 236 4.76 -13.64 15.40
CA GLY A 236 5.04 -12.67 16.46
C GLY A 236 4.04 -12.67 17.62
N ASN A 237 2.81 -13.16 17.42
CA ASN A 237 1.85 -13.35 18.51
C ASN A 237 1.96 -14.73 19.20
N GLY A 238 2.90 -15.58 18.78
CA GLY A 238 3.11 -16.91 19.37
C GLY A 238 2.16 -17.99 18.87
N GLU A 239 1.27 -17.70 17.91
CA GLU A 239 0.38 -18.68 17.30
C GLU A 239 0.82 -19.05 15.88
N VAL A 240 0.45 -20.26 15.46
CA VAL A 240 0.65 -20.73 14.08
C VAL A 240 -0.58 -20.37 13.26
N TRP A 241 -0.37 -19.63 12.17
CA TRP A 241 -1.44 -19.20 11.26
C TRP A 241 -1.47 -20.05 9.99
N GLU A 242 -2.66 -20.52 9.62
CA GLU A 242 -2.87 -21.10 8.29
C GLU A 242 -2.77 -19.98 7.25
N HIS A 243 -2.07 -20.23 6.14
CA HIS A 243 -1.82 -19.21 5.12
C HIS A 243 -2.31 -19.64 3.74
N LEU A 244 -3.38 -19.01 3.27
CA LEU A 244 -3.78 -19.05 1.87
C LEU A 244 -3.14 -17.88 1.12
N CYS A 245 -2.11 -18.17 0.32
CA CYS A 245 -1.38 -17.18 -0.48
C CYS A 245 -1.74 -17.29 -1.96
N LEU A 246 -2.38 -16.26 -2.52
CA LEU A 246 -2.81 -16.22 -3.92
C LEU A 246 -2.03 -15.15 -4.68
N SER A 247 -1.07 -15.58 -5.50
CA SER A 247 -0.30 -14.69 -6.37
C SER A 247 -1.07 -14.35 -7.64
N ALA A 248 -0.98 -13.12 -8.16
CA ALA A 248 -1.63 -12.72 -9.41
C ALA A 248 -1.03 -13.43 -10.64
N ILE A 249 0.24 -13.83 -10.56
CA ILE A 249 0.92 -14.65 -11.57
C ILE A 249 1.38 -15.93 -10.86
N GLN A 250 0.92 -17.07 -11.34
CA GLN A 250 1.22 -18.40 -10.79
C GLN A 250 2.67 -18.81 -11.07
N GLU A 251 3.12 -19.90 -10.43
CA GLU A 251 4.46 -20.46 -10.62
C GLU A 251 4.73 -20.87 -12.07
N ASP A 252 3.72 -21.39 -12.76
CA ASP A 252 3.77 -21.73 -14.19
C ASP A 252 3.74 -20.49 -15.13
N GLY A 253 3.68 -19.28 -14.56
CA GLY A 253 3.63 -18.02 -15.29
C GLY A 253 2.24 -17.64 -15.80
N SER A 254 1.20 -18.42 -15.53
CA SER A 254 -0.18 -18.09 -15.88
C SER A 254 -0.78 -17.00 -14.97
N ALA A 255 -1.81 -16.30 -15.46
CA ALA A 255 -2.51 -15.31 -14.66
C ALA A 255 -3.53 -15.98 -13.73
N LEU A 256 -3.59 -15.54 -12.46
CA LEU A 256 -4.57 -16.01 -11.47
C LEU A 256 -5.99 -15.89 -12.00
N TRP A 257 -6.33 -14.73 -12.58
CA TRP A 257 -7.66 -14.44 -13.09
C TRP A 257 -7.58 -13.75 -14.47
N PRO A 258 -7.41 -14.51 -15.56
CA PRO A 258 -7.18 -13.97 -16.90
C PRO A 258 -8.28 -13.02 -17.39
N ALA A 259 -9.53 -13.25 -16.98
CA ALA A 259 -10.67 -12.40 -17.35
C ALA A 259 -10.60 -11.00 -16.72
N LYS A 260 -9.85 -10.82 -15.62
CA LYS A 260 -9.62 -9.53 -14.96
C LYS A 260 -8.31 -8.89 -15.43
N HIS A 261 -7.21 -9.64 -15.32
CA HIS A 261 -5.90 -9.25 -15.80
C HIS A 261 -5.27 -10.45 -16.51
N ASN A 262 -5.06 -10.35 -17.82
CA ASN A 262 -4.30 -11.34 -18.56
C ASN A 262 -2.80 -11.24 -18.22
N ILE A 263 -2.01 -12.23 -18.64
CA ILE A 263 -0.59 -12.29 -18.30
C ILE A 263 0.18 -11.08 -18.85
N GLN A 264 -0.14 -10.61 -20.07
CA GLN A 264 0.52 -9.45 -20.67
C GLN A 264 0.31 -8.19 -19.84
N LYS A 265 -0.92 -7.96 -19.35
CA LYS A 265 -1.23 -6.82 -18.49
C LYS A 265 -0.51 -6.92 -17.15
N LEU A 266 -0.46 -8.12 -16.56
CA LEU A 266 0.25 -8.34 -15.31
C LEU A 266 1.75 -8.09 -15.46
N ARG A 267 2.38 -8.52 -16.57
CA ARG A 267 3.79 -8.22 -16.85
C ARG A 267 4.04 -6.72 -17.06
N GLN A 268 3.12 -6.01 -17.73
CA GLN A 268 3.20 -4.55 -17.87
C GLN A 268 3.14 -3.87 -16.49
N MET A 269 2.25 -4.31 -15.60
CA MET A 269 2.13 -3.78 -14.24
C MET A 269 3.36 -4.09 -13.39
N GLU A 270 3.91 -5.31 -13.52
CA GLU A 270 5.15 -5.74 -12.88
C GLU A 270 6.34 -4.87 -13.31
N GLN A 271 6.44 -4.52 -14.59
CA GLN A 271 7.49 -3.62 -15.09
C GLN A 271 7.30 -2.17 -14.62
N ALA A 272 6.06 -1.68 -14.58
CA ALA A 272 5.76 -0.29 -14.22
C ALA A 272 6.04 0.02 -12.73
N ALA A 273 5.78 -0.94 -11.84
CA ALA A 273 5.99 -0.77 -10.41
C ALA A 273 6.43 -2.10 -9.75
N PRO A 274 7.68 -2.56 -9.97
CA PRO A 274 8.13 -3.89 -9.57
C PRO A 274 7.95 -4.18 -8.08
N TYR A 275 8.29 -3.23 -7.21
CA TYR A 275 8.19 -3.38 -5.76
C TYR A 275 6.73 -3.48 -5.28
N VAL A 276 5.89 -2.53 -5.73
CA VAL A 276 4.46 -2.53 -5.41
C VAL A 276 3.79 -3.78 -5.96
N PHE A 277 4.18 -4.24 -7.15
CA PHE A 277 3.67 -5.45 -7.76
C PHE A 277 4.10 -6.70 -7.00
N ALA A 278 5.35 -6.78 -6.55
CA ALA A 278 5.85 -7.89 -5.74
C ALA A 278 5.06 -8.05 -4.44
N GLY A 279 4.86 -6.95 -3.69
CA GLY A 279 4.00 -6.95 -2.51
C GLY A 279 2.54 -7.26 -2.84
N GLN A 280 1.87 -6.35 -3.55
CA GLN A 280 0.41 -6.36 -3.65
C GLN A 280 -0.13 -7.40 -4.63
N TYR A 281 0.62 -7.78 -5.67
CA TYR A 281 0.15 -8.72 -6.68
C TYR A 281 0.83 -10.08 -6.56
N ARG A 282 2.14 -10.14 -6.26
CA ARG A 282 2.81 -11.43 -6.04
C ARG A 282 2.62 -12.00 -4.64
N GLN A 283 2.17 -11.20 -3.67
CA GLN A 283 2.13 -11.53 -2.24
C GLN A 283 3.53 -11.84 -1.65
N MET A 284 4.57 -11.35 -2.32
CA MET A 284 5.96 -11.49 -1.92
C MET A 284 6.53 -10.10 -1.71
N PRO A 285 6.14 -9.40 -0.63
CA PRO A 285 6.83 -8.18 -0.27
C PRO A 285 8.26 -8.61 0.02
N SER A 286 9.17 -8.19 -0.84
CA SER A 286 10.56 -8.20 -0.44
C SER A 286 10.74 -6.98 0.48
N PRO A 287 11.76 -6.97 1.34
CA PRO A 287 12.39 -5.71 1.65
C PRO A 287 12.65 -4.97 0.33
N PRO A 288 12.97 -3.68 0.34
CA PRO A 288 13.71 -3.07 -0.76
C PRO A 288 15.10 -3.73 -0.95
N ALA A 289 15.18 -5.06 -1.02
CA ALA A 289 16.32 -5.89 -1.29
C ALA A 289 16.66 -5.71 -2.77
N GLY A 290 17.48 -4.70 -2.99
CA GLY A 290 17.87 -4.18 -4.29
C GLY A 290 18.25 -2.70 -4.26
N GLY A 291 17.93 -1.99 -3.17
CA GLY A 291 18.03 -0.53 -3.08
C GLY A 291 17.01 0.13 -4.01
N PHE A 292 16.35 1.21 -3.57
CA PHE A 292 15.52 1.99 -4.49
C PHE A 292 16.36 2.53 -5.66
N PHE A 293 17.58 2.96 -5.32
CA PHE A 293 18.69 3.12 -6.26
C PHE A 293 19.63 1.91 -6.20
N LYS A 294 20.32 1.65 -7.32
CA LYS A 294 21.47 0.74 -7.44
C LYS A 294 22.71 1.59 -7.72
N PRO A 295 23.30 2.23 -6.70
CA PRO A 295 24.38 3.20 -6.91
C PRO A 295 25.63 2.60 -7.53
N ASP A 296 25.83 1.28 -7.41
CA ASP A 296 26.96 0.57 -8.01
C ASP A 296 26.93 0.61 -9.56
N ASN A 297 25.78 0.95 -10.17
CA ASN A 297 25.66 1.20 -11.61
C ASN A 297 26.09 2.61 -12.03
N ILE A 298 26.38 3.50 -11.08
CA ILE A 298 26.84 4.86 -11.36
C ILE A 298 28.34 4.81 -11.66
N GLN A 299 28.71 5.11 -12.90
CA GLN A 299 30.11 5.22 -13.28
C GLN A 299 30.70 6.55 -12.77
N ILE A 300 31.80 6.47 -12.01
CA ILE A 300 32.59 7.66 -11.62
C ILE A 300 33.49 8.08 -12.77
N VAL A 301 33.46 9.36 -13.12
CA VAL A 301 34.27 9.96 -14.20
C VAL A 301 35.15 11.07 -13.66
N ASP A 302 36.34 11.26 -14.24
CA ASP A 302 37.27 12.32 -13.84
C ASP A 302 36.95 13.69 -14.47
N ALA A 303 36.14 13.73 -15.54
CA ALA A 303 35.75 14.96 -16.23
C ALA A 303 34.35 14.84 -16.85
N LEU A 304 33.70 15.99 -17.04
CA LEU A 304 32.45 16.10 -17.80
C LEU A 304 32.73 16.06 -19.32
N PRO A 305 31.75 15.65 -20.15
CA PRO A 305 31.87 15.80 -21.60
C PRO A 305 32.01 17.27 -21.99
N ALA A 306 32.65 17.54 -23.13
CA ALA A 306 32.82 18.90 -23.64
C ALA A 306 31.47 19.58 -23.95
N ASP A 307 30.51 18.80 -24.45
CA ASP A 307 29.20 19.28 -24.86
C ASP A 307 28.15 18.98 -23.80
N VAL A 308 27.89 19.96 -22.93
CA VAL A 308 26.81 19.94 -21.95
C VAL A 308 25.62 20.74 -22.46
N VAL A 309 24.46 20.10 -22.55
CA VAL A 309 23.23 20.66 -23.10
C VAL A 309 22.53 21.57 -22.09
N LYS A 310 22.39 21.09 -20.85
CA LYS A 310 21.65 21.79 -19.77
C LYS A 310 22.26 21.44 -18.42
N GLN A 311 22.20 22.37 -17.48
CA GLN A 311 22.62 22.16 -16.10
C GLN A 311 21.60 22.72 -15.13
N VAL A 312 21.34 21.97 -14.07
CA VAL A 312 20.42 22.34 -13.00
C VAL A 312 21.06 22.04 -11.66
N ARG A 313 20.97 22.97 -10.71
CA ARG A 313 21.11 22.67 -9.29
C ARG A 313 19.77 22.79 -8.61
N ALA A 314 19.30 21.72 -7.98
CA ALA A 314 18.13 21.77 -7.13
C ALA A 314 18.52 21.71 -5.65
N TRP A 315 17.75 22.42 -4.83
CA TRP A 315 17.96 22.51 -3.40
C TRP A 315 16.84 21.82 -2.63
N ASP A 316 17.20 21.20 -1.52
CA ASP A 316 16.32 20.89 -0.42
C ASP A 316 16.78 21.65 0.82
N PHE A 317 15.85 22.25 1.56
CA PHE A 317 16.16 23.20 2.63
C PHE A 317 15.70 22.70 4.00
N GLY A 318 16.65 22.23 4.80
CA GLY A 318 16.46 22.02 6.24
C GLY A 318 16.15 23.32 7.01
N ALA A 319 15.49 23.18 8.16
CA ALA A 319 14.99 24.32 8.96
C ALA A 319 15.80 24.62 10.24
N THR A 320 16.65 23.69 10.70
CA THR A 320 17.26 23.72 12.03
C THR A 320 18.78 23.52 11.99
N GLU A 321 19.50 24.23 12.88
CA GLU A 321 20.96 24.16 12.99
C GLU A 321 21.38 23.07 13.97
N ASN A 322 22.32 22.19 13.58
CA ASN A 322 22.85 21.06 14.35
C ASN A 322 21.84 19.97 14.80
N GLU A 323 20.56 20.10 14.43
CA GLU A 323 19.50 19.13 14.61
C GLU A 323 18.57 19.16 13.39
N GLY A 324 17.90 18.06 13.07
CA GLY A 324 16.94 17.96 11.96
C GLY A 324 17.56 17.82 10.56
N ASP A 325 16.74 18.12 9.55
CA ASP A 325 17.00 17.87 8.12
C ASP A 325 18.18 18.70 7.58
N PHE A 326 18.94 18.16 6.63
CA PHE A 326 20.06 18.90 6.02
C PHE A 326 19.55 19.89 4.98
N THR A 327 20.25 21.01 4.83
CA THR A 327 20.19 21.77 3.57
C THR A 327 21.12 21.09 2.57
N ALA A 328 20.58 20.59 1.47
CA ALA A 328 21.31 19.89 0.42
C ALA A 328 21.10 20.56 -0.95
N GLY A 329 22.16 20.65 -1.75
CA GLY A 329 22.11 21.18 -3.11
C GLY A 329 22.83 20.25 -4.07
N VAL A 330 22.10 19.64 -5.00
CA VAL A 330 22.62 18.68 -5.97
C VAL A 330 22.62 19.31 -7.36
N ARG A 331 23.78 19.34 -8.02
CA ARG A 331 23.93 19.82 -9.39
C ARG A 331 24.07 18.67 -10.36
N GLU A 332 23.24 18.67 -11.38
CA GLU A 332 23.24 17.72 -12.48
C GLU A 332 23.41 18.42 -13.83
N ALA A 333 23.99 17.71 -14.78
CA ALA A 333 24.22 18.15 -16.14
C ALA A 333 23.77 17.08 -17.13
N LEU A 334 23.14 17.49 -18.23
CA LEU A 334 22.80 16.60 -19.34
C LEU A 334 23.86 16.74 -20.43
N GLY A 335 24.57 15.65 -20.72
CA GLY A 335 25.51 15.60 -21.83
C GLY A 335 24.81 15.42 -23.17
N ALA A 336 25.44 15.90 -24.25
CA ALA A 336 24.97 15.63 -25.61
C ALA A 336 25.07 14.14 -25.99
N ASP A 337 25.80 13.35 -25.21
CA ASP A 337 25.91 11.89 -25.30
C ASP A 337 24.71 11.15 -24.68
N GLY A 338 23.73 11.87 -24.14
CA GLY A 338 22.51 11.31 -23.56
C GLY A 338 22.63 10.83 -22.12
N PHE A 339 23.81 10.94 -21.50
CA PHE A 339 24.00 10.62 -20.09
C PHE A 339 23.71 11.82 -19.20
N THR A 340 23.15 11.54 -18.02
CA THR A 340 23.05 12.54 -16.95
C THR A 340 24.26 12.43 -16.03
N TYR A 341 24.83 13.56 -15.64
CA TYR A 341 26.02 13.66 -14.82
C TYR A 341 25.68 14.35 -13.51
N ILE A 342 25.89 13.68 -12.38
CA ILE A 342 25.91 14.33 -11.06
C ILE A 342 27.26 15.03 -10.94
N VAL A 343 27.25 16.35 -10.90
CA VAL A 343 28.44 17.20 -11.04
C VAL A 343 29.00 17.61 -9.68
N ASP A 344 28.11 17.99 -8.76
CA ASP A 344 28.50 18.48 -7.44
C ASP A 344 27.36 18.31 -6.43
N VAL A 345 27.70 17.97 -5.20
CA VAL A 345 26.75 17.90 -4.08
C VAL A 345 27.32 18.66 -2.89
N THR A 346 26.56 19.64 -2.40
CA THR A 346 26.83 20.35 -1.15
C THR A 346 25.76 20.02 -0.13
N ARG A 347 26.14 19.79 1.13
CA ARG A 347 25.17 19.59 2.23
C ARG A 347 25.66 20.18 3.56
N GLY A 348 24.72 20.53 4.44
CA GLY A 348 25.00 20.92 5.82
C GLY A 348 23.74 21.21 6.64
N GLN A 349 23.79 20.99 7.95
CA GLN A 349 22.78 21.47 8.89
C GLN A 349 23.10 22.92 9.24
N LEU A 350 22.30 23.85 8.74
CA LEU A 350 22.62 25.27 8.75
C LEU A 350 21.45 26.07 9.32
N GLY A 351 21.75 27.05 10.16
CA GLY A 351 20.77 28.08 10.51
C GLY A 351 20.41 28.97 9.30
N PRO A 352 19.30 29.72 9.35
CA PRO A 352 18.77 30.48 8.21
C PRO A 352 19.77 31.43 7.52
N ASP A 353 20.62 32.12 8.29
CA ASP A 353 21.64 33.03 7.74
C ASP A 353 22.74 32.28 6.98
N ASN A 354 23.09 31.08 7.44
CA ASN A 354 24.10 30.24 6.81
C ASN A 354 23.55 29.54 5.56
N VAL A 355 22.25 29.23 5.52
CA VAL A 355 21.56 28.77 4.30
C VAL A 355 21.66 29.81 3.18
N ASN A 356 21.32 31.07 3.47
CA ASN A 356 21.41 32.17 2.49
C ASN A 356 22.83 32.35 1.94
N LYS A 357 23.84 32.36 2.82
CA LYS A 357 25.24 32.47 2.42
C LYS A 357 25.66 31.30 1.54
N ARG A 358 25.31 30.07 1.95
CA ARG A 358 25.62 28.83 1.21
C ARG A 358 24.98 28.83 -0.18
N LEU A 359 23.69 29.14 -0.26
CA LEU A 359 22.94 29.21 -1.52
C LEU A 359 23.58 30.21 -2.48
N LYS A 360 23.87 31.43 -2.01
CA LYS A 360 24.50 32.48 -2.82
C LYS A 360 25.90 32.09 -3.29
N GLN A 361 26.76 31.65 -2.37
CA GLN A 361 28.14 31.26 -2.70
C GLN A 361 28.19 30.10 -3.68
N THR A 362 27.36 29.07 -3.48
CA THR A 362 27.31 27.91 -4.39
C THR A 362 26.83 28.34 -5.79
N THR A 363 25.83 29.22 -5.86
CA THR A 363 25.33 29.74 -7.13
C THR A 363 26.38 30.59 -7.86
N GLU A 364 27.17 31.39 -7.13
CA GLU A 364 28.30 32.15 -7.70
C GLU A 364 29.39 31.24 -8.26
N LEU A 365 29.70 30.13 -7.56
CA LEU A 365 30.67 29.14 -8.03
C LEU A 365 30.16 28.33 -9.23
N ASP A 366 28.86 28.06 -9.30
CA ASP A 366 28.24 27.35 -10.42
C ASP A 366 28.23 28.18 -11.71
N GLY A 367 28.12 29.51 -11.56
CA GLY A 367 28.05 30.46 -12.67
C GLY A 367 26.66 30.57 -13.29
N LYS A 368 26.54 31.44 -14.30
CA LYS A 368 25.24 31.86 -14.85
C LYS A 368 24.54 30.83 -15.75
N ASN A 369 25.26 29.79 -16.17
CA ASN A 369 24.74 28.77 -17.09
C ASN A 369 24.02 27.62 -16.37
N VAL A 370 23.94 27.67 -15.04
CA VAL A 370 23.24 26.66 -14.23
C VAL A 370 21.90 27.24 -13.79
N THR A 371 20.82 26.49 -14.05
CA THR A 371 19.50 26.83 -13.51
C THR A 371 19.44 26.43 -12.04
N VAL A 372 19.03 27.34 -11.17
CA VAL A 372 18.83 27.06 -9.76
C VAL A 372 17.34 26.77 -9.52
N ARG A 373 17.02 25.53 -9.15
CA ARG A 373 15.67 25.13 -8.75
C ARG A 373 15.54 25.20 -7.24
N ILE A 374 14.51 25.89 -6.77
CA ILE A 374 14.15 25.98 -5.36
C ILE A 374 12.73 25.42 -5.13
N PRO A 375 12.52 24.66 -4.05
CA PRO A 375 11.19 24.20 -3.67
C PRO A 375 10.37 25.39 -3.17
N GLN A 376 9.06 25.34 -3.44
CA GLN A 376 8.12 26.34 -2.97
C GLN A 376 6.91 25.67 -2.32
N ASP A 377 6.87 25.65 -0.99
CA ASP A 377 5.68 25.18 -0.27
C ASP A 377 4.45 26.03 -0.60
N PRO A 378 3.26 25.42 -0.68
CA PRO A 378 2.03 26.11 -1.07
C PRO A 378 1.60 27.21 -0.08
N GLY A 379 2.07 27.13 1.16
CA GLY A 379 1.78 28.09 2.23
C GLY A 379 2.44 29.46 2.02
N GLN A 380 1.97 30.46 2.78
CA GLN A 380 2.50 31.83 2.72
C GLN A 380 4.02 31.89 2.99
N ALA A 381 4.49 31.12 3.98
CA ALA A 381 5.90 31.06 4.35
C ALA A 381 6.78 30.57 3.18
N GLY A 382 6.39 29.49 2.50
CA GLY A 382 7.13 28.96 1.34
C GLY A 382 7.18 29.93 0.16
N LYS A 383 6.06 30.60 -0.15
CA LYS A 383 6.03 31.66 -1.17
C LYS A 383 6.95 32.84 -0.82
N SER A 384 6.96 33.27 0.45
CA SER A 384 7.84 34.33 0.92
C SER A 384 9.32 33.93 0.86
N GLN A 385 9.64 32.68 1.21
CA GLN A 385 11.01 32.14 1.16
C GLN A 385 11.51 32.04 -0.29
N ALA A 386 10.70 31.48 -1.20
CA ALA A 386 11.05 31.40 -2.61
C ALA A 386 11.30 32.79 -3.22
N LEU A 387 10.48 33.78 -2.85
CA LEU A 387 10.68 35.18 -3.28
C LEU A 387 11.97 35.79 -2.70
N ALA A 388 12.31 35.48 -1.45
CA ALA A 388 13.54 35.97 -0.82
C ALA A 388 14.78 35.38 -1.50
N PHE A 389 14.81 34.07 -1.77
CA PHE A 389 15.90 33.44 -2.51
C PHE A 389 16.02 33.95 -3.94
N THR A 390 14.90 34.15 -4.64
CA THR A 390 14.91 34.72 -5.99
C THR A 390 15.52 36.13 -6.01
N LYS A 391 15.22 36.96 -4.99
CA LYS A 391 15.85 38.28 -4.85
C LYS A 391 17.33 38.20 -4.53
N LEU A 392 17.72 37.28 -3.63
CA LEU A 392 19.11 37.06 -3.23
C LEU A 392 20.00 36.66 -4.42
N LEU A 393 19.45 35.88 -5.35
CA LEU A 393 20.10 35.36 -6.54
C LEU A 393 19.84 36.21 -7.79
N SER A 394 19.63 37.52 -7.62
CA SER A 394 19.43 38.43 -8.75
C SER A 394 20.60 38.34 -9.75
N GLY A 395 20.29 38.13 -11.03
CA GLY A 395 21.28 37.95 -12.10
C GLY A 395 21.58 36.49 -12.46
N TYR A 396 20.92 35.53 -11.80
CA TYR A 396 20.96 34.10 -12.11
C TYR A 396 19.59 33.59 -12.60
N HIS A 397 19.58 32.44 -13.28
CA HIS A 397 18.35 31.79 -13.70
C HIS A 397 17.78 30.93 -12.55
N VAL A 398 16.69 31.39 -11.92
CA VAL A 398 16.08 30.74 -10.76
C VAL A 398 14.65 30.32 -11.07
N VAL A 399 14.30 29.08 -10.73
CA VAL A 399 12.96 28.52 -10.90
C VAL A 399 12.44 28.04 -9.54
N ALA A 400 11.32 28.60 -9.10
CA ALA A 400 10.62 28.17 -7.88
C ALA A 400 9.43 27.29 -8.25
N LYS A 401 9.38 26.04 -7.75
CA LYS A 401 8.31 25.09 -8.07
C LYS A 401 7.68 24.46 -6.84
N PRO A 402 6.35 24.29 -6.83
CA PRO A 402 5.70 23.47 -5.81
C PRO A 402 6.22 22.04 -5.83
N VAL A 403 6.57 21.54 -4.66
CA VAL A 403 6.82 20.11 -4.48
C VAL A 403 5.45 19.42 -4.34
N SER A 404 5.13 18.54 -5.29
CA SER A 404 3.86 17.79 -5.30
C SER A 404 4.12 16.32 -5.57
N GLY A 405 3.34 15.44 -4.95
CA GLY A 405 3.60 13.99 -4.90
C GLY A 405 4.47 13.59 -3.71
N ASP A 406 4.39 12.32 -3.31
CA ASP A 406 5.23 11.77 -2.24
C ASP A 406 6.69 11.60 -2.72
N LYS A 407 7.63 11.64 -1.77
CA LYS A 407 9.09 11.61 -2.04
C LYS A 407 9.51 10.44 -2.93
N ILE A 408 8.94 9.25 -2.67
CA ILE A 408 9.23 8.02 -3.43
C ILE A 408 8.79 8.19 -4.89
N THR A 409 7.58 8.67 -5.13
CA THR A 409 7.08 8.93 -6.50
C THR A 409 7.95 9.93 -7.24
N ARG A 410 8.42 11.01 -6.57
CA ARG A 410 9.30 12.02 -7.19
C ARG A 410 10.68 11.47 -7.55
N ALA A 411 11.21 10.56 -6.74
CA ALA A 411 12.53 9.96 -6.94
C ALA A 411 12.52 8.83 -7.99
N GLN A 412 11.36 8.29 -8.34
CA GLN A 412 11.23 7.14 -9.24
C GLN A 412 11.83 7.37 -10.65
N PRO A 413 11.64 8.52 -11.33
CA PRO A 413 12.27 8.78 -12.64
C PRO A 413 13.80 8.76 -12.57
N PHE A 414 14.37 9.41 -11.55
CA PHE A 414 15.81 9.45 -11.34
C PHE A 414 16.38 8.07 -11.02
N ALA A 415 15.73 7.33 -10.11
CA ALA A 415 16.13 5.96 -9.77
C ALA A 415 16.09 5.02 -10.97
N ALA A 416 15.10 5.16 -11.86
CA ALA A 416 15.04 4.36 -13.07
C ALA A 416 16.30 4.56 -13.94
N GLN A 417 16.77 5.80 -14.12
CA GLN A 417 17.97 6.08 -14.93
C GLN A 417 19.27 5.62 -14.25
N VAL A 418 19.39 5.80 -12.94
CA VAL A 418 20.53 5.26 -12.17
C VAL A 418 20.59 3.73 -12.33
N ASN A 419 19.45 3.06 -12.16
CA ASN A 419 19.37 1.61 -12.15
C ASN A 419 19.70 0.96 -13.49
N VAL A 420 19.52 1.67 -14.62
CA VAL A 420 19.89 1.19 -15.96
C VAL A 420 21.27 1.66 -16.42
N GLY A 421 21.99 2.45 -15.60
CA GLY A 421 23.35 2.89 -15.89
C GLY A 421 23.46 4.16 -16.76
N ASN A 422 22.39 4.94 -16.86
CA ASN A 422 22.36 6.19 -17.65
C ASN A 422 22.83 7.43 -16.85
N VAL A 423 23.21 7.24 -15.59
CA VAL A 423 23.70 8.30 -14.71
C VAL A 423 25.17 8.05 -14.39
N ARG A 424 25.99 9.11 -14.53
CA ARG A 424 27.41 9.15 -14.20
C ARG A 424 27.65 10.17 -13.10
N MET A 425 28.78 10.06 -12.40
CA MET A 425 29.12 10.93 -11.27
C MET A 425 30.51 11.49 -11.46
N LEU A 426 30.65 12.82 -11.44
CA LEU A 426 31.97 13.45 -11.43
C LEU A 426 32.67 13.13 -10.11
N LYS A 427 33.98 12.85 -10.17
CA LYS A 427 34.77 12.54 -8.98
C LYS A 427 34.88 13.75 -8.04
N GLY A 428 34.48 13.58 -6.79
CA GLY A 428 34.61 14.57 -5.73
C GLY A 428 34.55 13.94 -4.33
N ASP A 429 34.79 14.76 -3.31
CA ASP A 429 34.81 14.31 -1.90
C ASP A 429 33.40 13.96 -1.37
N TRP A 430 32.34 14.41 -2.06
CA TRP A 430 30.94 14.18 -1.73
C TRP A 430 30.40 12.82 -2.21
N ASN A 431 31.08 12.15 -3.15
CA ASN A 431 30.57 10.95 -3.82
C ASN A 431 30.18 9.85 -2.83
N LYS A 432 31.02 9.58 -1.82
CA LYS A 432 30.77 8.51 -0.84
C LYS A 432 29.49 8.77 -0.06
N ALA A 433 29.31 9.99 0.46
CA ALA A 433 28.15 10.36 1.25
C ALA A 433 26.85 10.32 0.44
N PHE A 434 26.91 10.74 -0.84
CA PHE A 434 25.74 10.70 -1.71
C PHE A 434 25.36 9.27 -2.13
N ILE A 435 26.35 8.45 -2.50
CA ILE A 435 26.15 7.02 -2.82
C ILE A 435 25.54 6.27 -1.63
N GLU A 436 26.01 6.55 -0.42
CA GLU A 436 25.49 5.92 0.80
C GLU A 436 24.04 6.32 1.07
N GLU A 437 23.66 7.58 0.85
CA GLU A 437 22.28 8.02 0.99
C GLU A 437 21.35 7.39 -0.06
N LEU A 438 21.77 7.35 -1.33
CA LEU A 438 21.04 6.66 -2.41
C LEU A 438 20.82 5.18 -2.08
N ARG A 439 21.82 4.51 -1.50
CA ARG A 439 21.75 3.10 -1.11
C ARG A 439 20.73 2.86 0.00
N ASN A 440 20.60 3.80 0.93
CA ASN A 440 19.72 3.68 2.09
C ASN A 440 18.30 4.20 1.83
N PHE A 441 18.08 4.97 0.77
CA PHE A 441 16.76 5.48 0.40
C PHE A 441 15.77 4.34 0.06
N PRO A 442 14.48 4.41 0.48
CA PRO A 442 13.84 5.53 1.20
C PRO A 442 13.91 5.43 2.74
N ASN A 443 14.64 4.45 3.28
CA ASN A 443 14.62 4.12 4.70
C ASN A 443 15.81 4.72 5.48
N GLY A 444 16.64 5.53 4.82
CA GLY A 444 17.77 6.22 5.43
C GLY A 444 17.32 7.30 6.40
N THR A 445 18.17 7.63 7.38
CA THR A 445 17.89 8.70 8.35
C THR A 445 17.86 10.09 7.72
N ASN A 446 18.56 10.26 6.59
CA ASN A 446 18.54 11.49 5.79
C ASN A 446 18.12 11.13 4.36
N ASP A 447 17.35 12.01 3.72
CA ASP A 447 16.92 11.88 2.34
C ASP A 447 17.05 13.20 1.53
N ASP A 448 17.63 14.25 2.15
CA ASP A 448 17.69 15.61 1.61
C ASP A 448 18.50 15.67 0.30
N GLN A 449 19.61 14.90 0.19
CA GLN A 449 20.39 14.85 -1.04
C GLN A 449 19.61 14.11 -2.13
N VAL A 450 18.84 13.09 -1.79
CA VAL A 450 18.02 12.33 -2.75
C VAL A 450 16.86 13.18 -3.27
N ASP A 451 16.22 13.96 -2.39
CA ASP A 451 15.18 14.92 -2.78
C ASP A 451 15.76 15.99 -3.73
N GLY A 452 16.92 16.56 -3.38
CA GLY A 452 17.64 17.50 -4.24
C GLY A 452 18.04 16.91 -5.60
N GLY A 453 18.60 15.70 -5.64
CA GLY A 453 18.98 15.02 -6.89
C GLY A 453 17.78 14.70 -7.77
N SER A 454 16.71 14.16 -7.18
CA SER A 454 15.49 13.83 -7.91
C SER A 454 14.83 15.06 -8.53
N ASP A 455 14.81 16.17 -7.79
CA ASP A 455 14.28 17.44 -8.28
C ASP A 455 15.16 18.07 -9.37
N ALA A 456 16.49 17.95 -9.27
CA ALA A 456 17.42 18.38 -10.31
C ALA A 456 17.19 17.57 -11.59
N PHE A 457 17.11 16.24 -11.48
CA PHE A 457 16.87 15.33 -12.59
C PHE A 457 15.57 15.64 -13.33
N ASN A 458 14.47 15.84 -12.57
CA ASN A 458 13.16 16.12 -13.15
C ASN A 458 13.15 17.45 -13.91
N GLU A 459 13.76 18.50 -13.36
CA GLU A 459 13.86 19.81 -14.02
C GLU A 459 14.81 19.76 -15.23
N LEU A 460 15.88 18.99 -15.15
CA LEU A 460 16.82 18.78 -16.25
C LEU A 460 16.11 18.22 -17.49
N HIS A 461 15.14 17.32 -17.28
CA HIS A 461 14.36 16.67 -18.34
C HIS A 461 12.99 17.31 -18.60
N GLU A 462 12.65 18.40 -17.92
CA GLU A 462 11.40 19.10 -18.17
C GLU A 462 11.42 19.81 -19.53
N GLY A 463 10.41 19.54 -20.36
CA GLY A 463 10.31 20.04 -21.74
C GLY A 463 10.98 19.20 -22.81
N PHE A 464 11.55 18.03 -22.48
CA PHE A 464 12.19 17.12 -23.46
C PHE A 464 11.20 16.43 -24.40
N GLU A 465 9.92 16.29 -24.02
CA GLU A 465 8.88 15.74 -24.89
C GLU A 465 8.64 16.60 -26.14
N THR A 466 8.73 17.92 -26.01
CA THR A 466 8.60 18.86 -27.13
C THR A 466 9.77 18.77 -28.12
N PHE A 467 10.98 18.48 -27.64
CA PHE A 467 12.18 18.45 -28.49
C PHE A 467 12.23 17.22 -29.42
N PHE A 468 11.76 16.06 -28.95
CA PHE A 468 11.66 14.84 -29.79
C PHE A 468 10.43 14.85 -30.72
N ALA A 469 9.34 15.51 -30.31
CA ALA A 469 8.19 15.75 -31.18
C ALA A 469 8.58 16.61 -32.40
N ASP A 470 9.42 17.62 -32.20
CA ASP A 470 9.89 18.51 -33.27
C ASP A 470 10.98 17.89 -34.16
N MET A 471 11.72 16.88 -33.68
CA MET A 471 12.72 16.15 -34.48
C MET A 471 12.17 14.95 -35.27
N GLY A 472 10.86 14.65 -35.19
CA GLY A 472 10.21 13.68 -36.07
C GLY A 472 10.59 12.20 -35.85
N PHE A 473 11.18 11.85 -34.71
CA PHE A 473 11.56 10.45 -34.39
C PHE A 473 10.44 9.61 -33.76
N ALA A 474 9.23 10.16 -33.61
CA ALA A 474 8.05 9.37 -33.25
C ALA A 474 7.37 8.81 -34.52
N ARG A 475 7.70 7.55 -34.85
CA ARG A 475 6.80 6.62 -35.54
C ARG A 475 6.76 5.30 -34.79
#